data_AF-A0AAW3RED4-F1
#
_entry.id   AF-A0AAW3RED4-F1
#
_cell.length_a   1.000
_cell.length_b   1.000
_cell.length_c   1.000
_cell.angle_alpha   90.00
_cell.angle_beta   90.00
_cell.angle_gamma   90.00
#
_symmetry.space_group_name_H-M   'P 1'
#
loop_
_entity.id
_entity.type
_entity.pdbx_description
1 polymer ?
#
loop_
_entity_poly.entity_id
_entity_poly.type
_entity_poly.pdbx_seq_one_letter_code
_entity_poly.pdbx_strand_id
1 'polypeptide(L)'
;MVMKQTKQTNILAGAAVIKVLEAWGVDHLYGIPGGSINSIMDALSAERDRIHYIQVRHEEVGAMAAAADAKLTGKIGVCFGSAGPGGTHLMNGLYDAREDHVPVLALIGQFGTTGMNMDTFQEMNENPIYADVADYNVTAVNAATLPHVIDEAIRRAYAHQGVAVVQIPVDLPWQQIPAEDWYASANSYQTPLLPEPDVQAVTRLTQTLLAAERPLIYYGIGARKAGKELEQLSKTLKIPLMSTYPAKGIVADRYPAYLGSANRVAQNRRMRHLRKLTLFYLLVIIIRLQKFPKRLKIRVISYKLILIQLS
;
A
#
# COMPACT_ATOMS: atom_id res chain seq x y z
N MET A 1 -5.15 -34.44 40.21
CA MET A 1 -4.75 -34.98 38.89
C MET A 1 -4.75 -33.81 37.91
N VAL A 2 -3.59 -33.17 37.74
CA VAL A 2 -3.45 -32.02 36.82
C VAL A 2 -3.40 -32.59 35.41
N MET A 3 -4.43 -32.33 34.61
CA MET A 3 -4.41 -32.65 33.18
C MET A 3 -3.26 -31.85 32.54
N LYS A 4 -2.16 -32.54 32.18
CA LYS A 4 -1.16 -31.99 31.27
C LYS A 4 -1.88 -31.69 29.96
N GLN A 5 -2.07 -30.41 29.64
CA GLN A 5 -2.37 -30.00 28.27
C GLN A 5 -1.24 -30.55 27.39
N THR A 6 -1.53 -31.59 26.62
CA THR A 6 -0.66 -32.04 25.54
C THR A 6 -0.48 -30.90 24.57
N LYS A 7 0.69 -30.26 24.58
CA LYS A 7 1.10 -29.32 23.52
C LYS A 7 0.92 -30.03 22.20
N GLN A 8 0.14 -29.43 21.31
CA GLN A 8 -0.06 -29.95 19.97
C GLN A 8 1.28 -29.85 19.24
N THR A 9 1.84 -30.99 18.84
CA THR A 9 3.20 -31.06 18.27
C THR A 9 3.25 -30.57 16.83
N ASN A 10 2.14 -30.66 16.10
CA ASN A 10 2.04 -30.26 14.70
C ASN A 10 0.84 -29.35 14.46
N ILE A 11 0.95 -28.51 13.43
CA ILE A 11 -0.10 -27.66 12.90
C ILE A 11 -0.17 -27.81 11.39
N LEU A 12 -1.34 -27.65 10.79
CA LEU A 12 -1.44 -27.52 9.34
C LEU A 12 -0.77 -26.21 8.89
N ALA A 13 0.05 -26.26 7.85
CA ALA A 13 0.73 -25.07 7.34
C ALA A 13 -0.26 -23.95 6.97
N GLY A 14 -1.46 -24.29 6.45
CA GLY A 14 -2.52 -23.33 6.18
C GLY A 14 -3.03 -22.62 7.42
N ALA A 15 -3.20 -23.33 8.53
CA ALA A 15 -3.59 -22.71 9.80
C ALA A 15 -2.49 -21.77 10.33
N ALA A 16 -1.21 -22.15 10.21
CA ALA A 16 -0.09 -21.26 10.55
C ALA A 16 -0.06 -20.00 9.66
N VAL A 17 -0.34 -20.13 8.36
CA VAL A 17 -0.48 -18.98 7.44
C VAL A 17 -1.57 -18.01 7.90
N ILE A 18 -2.76 -18.51 8.26
CA ILE A 18 -3.82 -17.64 8.75
C ILE A 18 -3.43 -16.95 10.06
N LYS A 19 -2.74 -17.66 10.97
CA LYS A 19 -2.22 -17.06 12.20
C LYS A 19 -1.15 -15.99 11.96
N VAL A 20 -0.36 -16.09 10.89
CA VAL A 20 0.53 -15.00 10.46
C VAL A 20 -0.30 -13.78 10.07
N LEU A 21 -1.37 -13.94 9.27
CA LEU A 21 -2.26 -12.83 8.91
C LEU A 21 -2.92 -12.18 10.15
N GLU A 22 -3.42 -12.98 11.08
CA GLU A 22 -3.98 -12.51 12.36
C GLU A 22 -2.93 -11.71 13.16
N ALA A 23 -1.69 -12.20 13.26
CA ALA A 23 -0.62 -11.52 13.99
C ALA A 23 -0.25 -10.16 13.37
N TRP A 24 -0.33 -10.04 12.05
CA TRP A 24 -0.18 -8.77 11.32
C TRP A 24 -1.41 -7.86 11.39
N GLY A 25 -2.46 -8.28 12.10
CA GLY A 25 -3.67 -7.50 12.34
C GLY A 25 -4.56 -7.35 11.11
N VAL A 26 -4.51 -8.34 10.20
CA VAL A 26 -5.45 -8.45 9.07
C VAL A 26 -6.80 -8.88 9.63
N ASP A 27 -7.79 -8.00 9.49
CA ASP A 27 -9.16 -8.20 9.98
C ASP A 27 -10.04 -8.92 8.94
N HIS A 28 -9.86 -8.57 7.67
CA HIS A 28 -10.63 -9.13 6.55
C HIS A 28 -9.77 -9.27 5.29
N LEU A 29 -10.23 -10.14 4.40
CA LEU A 29 -9.60 -10.41 3.11
C LEU A 29 -10.64 -10.80 2.05
N TYR A 30 -10.28 -10.62 0.78
CA TYR A 30 -11.20 -10.76 -0.34
C TYR A 30 -10.77 -11.85 -1.32
N GLY A 31 -11.74 -12.53 -1.93
CA GLY A 31 -11.46 -13.45 -3.03
C GLY A 31 -12.63 -14.34 -3.38
N ILE A 32 -12.40 -15.24 -4.33
CA ILE A 32 -13.37 -16.26 -4.79
C ILE A 32 -12.69 -17.63 -4.65
N PRO A 33 -13.36 -18.62 -4.02
CA PRO A 33 -12.78 -19.94 -3.83
C PRO A 33 -12.63 -20.67 -5.17
N GLY A 34 -11.68 -21.60 -5.21
CA GLY A 34 -11.47 -22.51 -6.33
C GLY A 34 -10.64 -23.70 -5.88
N GLY A 35 -10.67 -24.80 -6.66
CA GLY A 35 -10.00 -26.06 -6.30
C GLY A 35 -8.54 -25.88 -5.89
N SER A 36 -7.80 -25.01 -6.59
CA SER A 36 -6.37 -24.73 -6.37
C SER A 36 -6.04 -23.84 -5.16
N ILE A 37 -7.04 -23.33 -4.42
CA ILE A 37 -6.82 -22.57 -3.19
C ILE A 37 -7.68 -23.07 -2.01
N ASN A 38 -8.39 -24.19 -2.18
CA ASN A 38 -9.33 -24.70 -1.18
C ASN A 38 -8.66 -25.05 0.16
N SER A 39 -7.38 -25.40 0.18
CA SER A 39 -6.65 -25.67 1.42
C SER A 39 -6.45 -24.41 2.28
N ILE A 40 -6.32 -23.23 1.66
CA ILE A 40 -6.37 -21.94 2.37
C ILE A 40 -7.81 -21.61 2.80
N MET A 41 -8.81 -21.90 1.97
CA MET A 41 -10.23 -21.70 2.32
C MET A 41 -10.65 -22.52 3.54
N ASP A 42 -10.15 -23.75 3.64
CA ASP A 42 -10.40 -24.65 4.77
C ASP A 42 -9.81 -24.07 6.07
N ALA A 43 -8.58 -23.54 6.00
CA ALA A 43 -7.97 -22.83 7.12
C ALA A 43 -8.74 -21.54 7.50
N LEU A 44 -9.20 -20.75 6.53
CA LEU A 44 -10.04 -19.57 6.77
C LEU A 44 -11.37 -19.93 7.43
N SER A 45 -11.98 -21.04 7.03
CA SER A 45 -13.23 -21.53 7.64
C SER A 45 -13.07 -21.84 9.13
N ALA A 46 -11.93 -22.43 9.51
CA ALA A 46 -11.62 -22.73 10.91
C ALA A 46 -11.37 -21.46 11.76
N GLU A 47 -10.87 -20.39 11.14
CA GLU A 47 -10.49 -19.14 11.82
C GLU A 47 -11.52 -18.00 11.63
N ARG A 48 -12.72 -18.29 11.12
CA ARG A 48 -13.76 -17.30 10.74
C ARG A 48 -14.20 -16.33 11.84
N ASP A 49 -13.99 -16.69 13.10
CA ASP A 49 -14.31 -15.86 14.27
C ASP A 49 -13.22 -14.81 14.58
N ARG A 50 -12.06 -14.90 13.92
CA ARG A 50 -10.89 -14.02 14.13
C ARG A 50 -10.48 -13.25 12.88
N ILE A 51 -10.66 -13.83 11.70
CA ILE A 51 -10.41 -13.19 10.41
C ILE A 51 -11.60 -13.38 9.49
N HIS A 52 -12.00 -12.33 8.79
CA HIS A 52 -13.26 -12.29 8.06
C HIS A 52 -13.05 -12.40 6.55
N TYR A 53 -13.41 -13.56 6.00
CA TYR A 53 -13.44 -13.75 4.55
C TYR A 53 -14.65 -13.02 3.93
N ILE A 54 -14.36 -12.11 2.99
CA ILE A 54 -15.35 -11.40 2.19
C ILE A 54 -15.39 -11.98 0.78
N GLN A 55 -16.44 -12.75 0.49
CA GLN A 55 -16.66 -13.25 -0.87
C GLN A 55 -17.10 -12.13 -1.81
N VAL A 56 -16.25 -11.82 -2.79
CA VAL A 56 -16.59 -10.93 -3.90
C VAL A 56 -17.21 -11.71 -5.06
N ARG A 57 -17.69 -11.00 -6.09
CA ARG A 57 -18.31 -11.61 -7.28
C ARG A 57 -17.42 -11.57 -8.54
N HIS A 58 -16.32 -10.84 -8.45
CA HIS A 58 -15.22 -10.85 -9.42
C HIS A 58 -13.94 -10.52 -8.66
N GLU A 59 -12.84 -11.24 -8.90
CA GLU A 59 -11.61 -11.12 -8.12
C GLU A 59 -10.98 -9.72 -8.21
N GLU A 60 -11.15 -9.03 -9.34
CA GLU A 60 -10.69 -7.63 -9.48
C GLU A 60 -11.23 -6.72 -8.38
N VAL A 61 -12.49 -6.94 -7.96
CA VAL A 61 -13.13 -6.16 -6.90
C VAL A 61 -12.44 -6.43 -5.57
N GLY A 62 -12.02 -7.67 -5.34
CA GLY A 62 -11.27 -8.04 -4.14
C GLY A 62 -9.89 -7.38 -4.11
N ALA A 63 -9.17 -7.38 -5.23
CA ALA A 63 -7.88 -6.70 -5.33
C ALA A 63 -8.00 -5.17 -5.17
N MET A 64 -9.01 -4.55 -5.79
CA MET A 64 -9.29 -3.11 -5.63
C MET A 64 -9.71 -2.75 -4.20
N ALA A 65 -10.52 -3.60 -3.54
CA ALA A 65 -10.91 -3.40 -2.15
C ALA A 65 -9.69 -3.49 -1.21
N ALA A 66 -8.82 -4.50 -1.41
CA ALA A 66 -7.57 -4.61 -0.67
C ALA A 66 -6.68 -3.36 -0.84
N ALA A 67 -6.53 -2.86 -2.08
CA ALA A 67 -5.81 -1.61 -2.33
C ALA A 67 -6.47 -0.42 -1.60
N ALA A 68 -7.81 -0.34 -1.60
CA ALA A 68 -8.55 0.71 -0.90
C ALA A 68 -8.36 0.66 0.62
N ASP A 69 -8.37 -0.52 1.24
CA ASP A 69 -8.11 -0.68 2.68
C ASP A 69 -6.75 -0.10 3.08
N ALA A 70 -5.73 -0.38 2.26
CA ALA A 70 -4.40 0.15 2.47
C ALA A 70 -4.33 1.67 2.27
N LYS A 71 -5.04 2.23 1.28
CA LYS A 71 -5.15 3.68 1.07
C LYS A 71 -5.82 4.40 2.26
N LEU A 72 -6.86 3.77 2.83
CA LEU A 72 -7.66 4.35 3.91
C LEU A 72 -6.98 4.24 5.28
N THR A 73 -6.49 3.05 5.61
CA THR A 73 -6.03 2.71 6.97
C THR A 73 -4.51 2.71 7.12
N GLY A 74 -3.78 2.53 6.02
CA GLY A 74 -2.34 2.28 6.04
C GLY A 74 -1.94 0.86 6.46
N LYS A 75 -2.91 -0.02 6.77
CA LYS A 75 -2.66 -1.45 6.98
C LYS A 75 -2.60 -2.19 5.64
N ILE A 76 -1.92 -3.33 5.58
CA ILE A 76 -1.84 -4.15 4.37
C ILE A 76 -3.23 -4.66 3.99
N GLY A 77 -3.60 -4.49 2.72
CA GLY A 77 -4.78 -5.14 2.15
C GLY A 77 -4.46 -6.56 1.72
N VAL A 78 -5.41 -7.50 1.85
CA VAL A 78 -5.20 -8.90 1.47
C VAL A 78 -6.28 -9.36 0.50
N CYS A 79 -5.85 -9.91 -0.64
CA CYS A 79 -6.75 -10.54 -1.61
C CYS A 79 -6.21 -11.89 -2.07
N PHE A 80 -7.07 -12.71 -2.65
CA PHE A 80 -6.66 -13.96 -3.28
C PHE A 80 -7.46 -14.27 -4.54
N GLY A 81 -6.87 -15.09 -5.40
CA GLY A 81 -7.50 -15.64 -6.59
C GLY A 81 -7.09 -17.10 -6.79
N SER A 82 -7.98 -17.92 -7.35
CA SER A 82 -7.61 -19.28 -7.76
C SER A 82 -6.60 -19.28 -8.91
N ALA A 83 -5.97 -20.42 -9.16
CA ALA A 83 -5.04 -20.62 -10.29
C ALA A 83 -5.60 -20.11 -11.62
N GLY A 84 -4.71 -19.54 -12.44
CA GLY A 84 -4.99 -19.01 -13.77
C GLY A 84 -5.95 -17.81 -13.73
N PRO A 85 -7.20 -17.95 -14.21
CA PRO A 85 -8.16 -16.84 -14.34
C PRO A 85 -8.44 -16.07 -13.05
N GLY A 86 -8.52 -16.75 -11.89
CA GLY A 86 -8.81 -16.07 -10.63
C GLY A 86 -7.71 -15.08 -10.26
N GLY A 87 -6.46 -15.50 -10.36
CA GLY A 87 -5.29 -14.67 -10.11
C GLY A 87 -5.09 -13.56 -11.15
N THR A 88 -5.30 -13.83 -12.43
CA THR A 88 -5.17 -12.80 -13.49
C THR A 88 -6.26 -11.73 -13.41
N HIS A 89 -7.45 -12.05 -12.92
CA HIS A 89 -8.48 -11.05 -12.63
C HIS A 89 -8.10 -10.05 -11.54
N LEU A 90 -7.10 -10.34 -10.69
CA LEU A 90 -6.64 -9.38 -9.67
C LEU A 90 -5.90 -8.17 -10.27
N MET A 91 -5.41 -8.27 -11.51
CA MET A 91 -4.41 -7.36 -12.08
C MET A 91 -4.76 -5.88 -11.93
N ASN A 92 -5.98 -5.47 -12.25
CA ASN A 92 -6.33 -4.06 -12.18
C ASN A 92 -6.18 -3.48 -10.75
N GLY A 93 -6.53 -4.25 -9.72
CA GLY A 93 -6.32 -3.85 -8.33
C GLY A 93 -4.87 -3.93 -7.88
N LEU A 94 -4.10 -4.90 -8.36
CA LEU A 94 -2.67 -5.00 -8.05
C LEU A 94 -1.87 -3.85 -8.66
N TYR A 95 -2.12 -3.51 -9.93
CA TYR A 95 -1.48 -2.36 -10.57
C TYR A 95 -1.93 -1.04 -9.92
N ASP A 96 -3.20 -0.92 -9.49
CA ASP A 96 -3.65 0.23 -8.71
C ASP A 96 -2.87 0.37 -7.40
N ALA A 97 -2.68 -0.74 -6.66
CA ALA A 97 -1.87 -0.75 -5.43
C ALA A 97 -0.40 -0.37 -5.68
N ARG A 98 0.20 -0.88 -6.77
CA ARG A 98 1.57 -0.54 -7.18
C ARG A 98 1.71 0.94 -7.53
N GLU A 99 0.84 1.46 -8.39
CA GLU A 99 0.94 2.84 -8.88
C GLU A 99 0.60 3.87 -7.80
N ASP A 100 -0.28 3.54 -6.86
CA ASP A 100 -0.59 4.36 -5.68
C ASP A 100 0.32 4.08 -4.48
N HIS A 101 1.24 3.12 -4.61
CA HIS A 101 2.26 2.76 -3.62
C HIS A 101 1.65 2.42 -2.25
N VAL A 102 0.75 1.44 -2.23
CA VAL A 102 0.12 0.95 -1.00
C VAL A 102 0.38 -0.55 -0.79
N PRO A 103 0.56 -1.01 0.45
CA PRO A 103 0.89 -2.40 0.75
C PRO A 103 -0.31 -3.32 0.46
N VAL A 104 -0.13 -4.31 -0.43
CA VAL A 104 -1.10 -5.37 -0.70
C VAL A 104 -0.42 -6.73 -0.77
N LEU A 105 -1.01 -7.74 -0.14
CA LEU A 105 -0.64 -9.15 -0.28
C LEU A 105 -1.67 -9.85 -1.17
N ALA A 106 -1.21 -10.52 -2.22
CA ALA A 106 -2.02 -11.36 -3.09
C ALA A 106 -1.61 -12.84 -2.98
N LEU A 107 -2.56 -13.69 -2.60
CA LEU A 107 -2.37 -15.15 -2.58
C LEU A 107 -2.96 -15.75 -3.85
N ILE A 108 -2.15 -16.50 -4.59
CA ILE A 108 -2.56 -17.14 -5.84
C ILE A 108 -2.58 -18.64 -5.62
N GLY A 109 -3.73 -19.27 -5.85
CA GLY A 109 -3.81 -20.73 -5.83
C GLY A 109 -3.01 -21.31 -6.98
N GLN A 110 -2.35 -22.44 -6.78
CA GLN A 110 -1.64 -23.19 -7.82
C GLN A 110 -1.99 -24.67 -7.71
N PHE A 111 -1.81 -25.43 -8.78
CA PHE A 111 -1.93 -26.89 -8.75
C PHE A 111 -0.98 -27.49 -7.71
N GLY A 112 -1.32 -28.68 -7.20
CA GLY A 112 -0.47 -29.36 -6.23
C GLY A 112 0.91 -29.69 -6.79
N THR A 113 1.94 -29.69 -5.95
CA THR A 113 3.36 -29.86 -6.37
C THR A 113 3.60 -31.06 -7.28
N THR A 114 2.89 -32.17 -7.06
CA THR A 114 3.01 -33.41 -7.86
C THR A 114 2.46 -33.33 -9.29
N GLY A 115 1.68 -32.29 -9.60
CA GLY A 115 1.10 -32.06 -10.93
C GLY A 115 1.54 -30.76 -11.59
N MET A 116 2.40 -29.97 -10.94
CA MET A 116 3.00 -28.79 -11.57
C MET A 116 3.99 -29.21 -12.66
N ASN A 117 4.04 -28.44 -13.76
CA ASN A 117 4.82 -28.73 -14.98
C ASN A 117 4.39 -30.01 -15.72
N MET A 118 3.14 -30.44 -15.54
CA MET A 118 2.59 -31.63 -16.20
C MET A 118 1.57 -31.28 -17.29
N ASP A 119 1.34 -29.98 -17.54
CA ASP A 119 0.37 -29.46 -18.49
C ASP A 119 -1.06 -29.99 -18.22
N THR A 120 -1.39 -30.13 -16.93
CA THR A 120 -2.70 -30.57 -16.47
C THR A 120 -3.73 -29.43 -16.49
N PHE A 121 -4.98 -29.73 -16.17
CA PHE A 121 -6.08 -28.76 -16.19
C PHE A 121 -5.76 -27.51 -15.34
N GLN A 122 -5.79 -26.35 -16.00
CA GLN A 122 -5.58 -25.02 -15.40
C GLN A 122 -4.22 -24.82 -14.72
N GLU A 123 -3.26 -25.73 -14.96
CA GLU A 123 -1.89 -25.62 -14.47
C GLU A 123 -1.03 -24.87 -15.50
N MET A 124 -0.20 -23.96 -15.02
CA MET A 124 0.80 -23.25 -15.81
C MET A 124 1.86 -22.67 -14.89
N ASN A 125 3.01 -22.30 -15.45
CA ASN A 125 3.98 -21.48 -14.73
C ASN A 125 3.42 -20.07 -14.48
N GLU A 126 2.88 -19.86 -13.29
CA GLU A 126 2.22 -18.61 -12.91
C GLU A 126 3.18 -17.51 -12.46
N ASN A 127 4.42 -17.83 -12.08
CA ASN A 127 5.35 -16.84 -11.53
C ASN A 127 5.61 -15.65 -12.50
N PRO A 128 5.84 -15.86 -13.81
CA PRO A 128 6.03 -14.76 -14.76
C PRO A 128 4.86 -13.79 -14.86
N ILE A 129 3.64 -14.21 -14.55
CA ILE A 129 2.42 -13.39 -14.67
C ILE A 129 2.50 -12.15 -13.78
N TYR A 130 3.12 -12.27 -12.60
CA TYR A 130 3.12 -11.23 -11.57
C TYR A 130 4.45 -10.47 -11.45
N ALA A 131 5.44 -10.80 -12.29
CA ALA A 131 6.80 -10.27 -12.17
C ALA A 131 6.90 -8.75 -12.34
N ASP A 132 6.04 -8.13 -13.16
CA ASP A 132 6.04 -6.68 -13.37
C ASP A 132 5.32 -5.91 -12.24
N VAL A 133 4.23 -6.49 -11.71
CA VAL A 133 3.37 -5.79 -10.76
C VAL A 133 3.89 -5.84 -9.32
N ALA A 134 4.63 -6.90 -8.98
CA ALA A 134 5.00 -7.22 -7.62
C ALA A 134 6.43 -6.79 -7.25
N ASP A 135 6.58 -6.29 -6.03
CA ASP A 135 7.89 -6.07 -5.38
C ASP A 135 8.50 -7.40 -4.91
N TYR A 136 7.66 -8.34 -4.47
CA TYR A 136 8.04 -9.69 -4.09
C TYR A 136 7.11 -10.69 -4.78
N ASN A 137 7.68 -11.61 -5.55
CA ASN A 137 6.91 -12.56 -6.37
C ASN A 137 7.55 -13.94 -6.31
N VAL A 138 6.92 -14.89 -5.63
CA VAL A 138 7.47 -16.23 -5.44
C VAL A 138 6.40 -17.31 -5.50
N THR A 139 6.79 -18.47 -6.01
CA THR A 139 6.04 -19.71 -5.83
C THR A 139 6.58 -20.44 -4.60
N ALA A 140 5.73 -20.69 -3.62
CA ALA A 140 6.08 -21.52 -2.48
C ALA A 140 6.27 -22.98 -2.90
N VAL A 141 7.30 -23.64 -2.37
CA VAL A 141 7.63 -25.05 -2.73
C VAL A 141 7.78 -25.96 -1.51
N ASN A 142 7.58 -25.44 -0.30
CA ASN A 142 7.73 -26.19 0.95
C ASN A 142 6.73 -25.70 2.01
N ALA A 143 6.06 -26.62 2.68
CA ALA A 143 5.04 -26.30 3.68
C ALA A 143 5.61 -25.70 4.97
N ALA A 144 6.76 -26.20 5.46
CA ALA A 144 7.36 -25.75 6.72
C ALA A 144 7.84 -24.29 6.63
N THR A 145 8.29 -23.86 5.46
CA THR A 145 8.72 -22.46 5.24
C THR A 145 7.59 -21.54 4.76
N LEU A 146 6.41 -22.08 4.41
CA LEU A 146 5.30 -21.28 3.90
C LEU A 146 4.87 -20.14 4.85
N PRO A 147 4.75 -20.33 6.18
CA PRO A 147 4.45 -19.21 7.09
C PRO A 147 5.49 -18.08 7.01
N HIS A 148 6.77 -18.41 6.89
CA HIS A 148 7.84 -17.42 6.73
C HIS A 148 7.75 -16.69 5.38
N VAL A 149 7.43 -17.38 4.30
CA VAL A 149 7.23 -16.75 2.97
C VAL A 149 6.11 -15.71 3.03
N ILE A 150 5.01 -16.01 3.73
CA ILE A 150 3.90 -15.07 3.94
C ILE A 150 4.33 -13.88 4.82
N ASP A 151 5.02 -14.14 5.93
CA ASP A 151 5.57 -13.08 6.80
C ASP A 151 6.52 -12.14 6.03
N GLU A 152 7.39 -12.71 5.21
CA GLU A 152 8.33 -11.98 4.36
C GLU A 152 7.61 -11.12 3.33
N ALA A 153 6.59 -11.68 2.67
CA ALA A 153 5.77 -10.96 1.70
C ALA A 153 5.09 -9.73 2.34
N ILE A 154 4.50 -9.89 3.53
CA ILE A 154 3.86 -8.79 4.26
C ILE A 154 4.90 -7.72 4.64
N ARG A 155 6.02 -8.14 5.20
CA ARG A 155 7.10 -7.24 5.64
C ARG A 155 7.64 -6.41 4.49
N ARG A 156 7.87 -7.02 3.31
CA ARG A 156 8.33 -6.34 2.10
C ARG A 156 7.27 -5.40 1.53
N ALA A 157 6.02 -5.83 1.43
CA ALA A 157 4.92 -4.99 0.96
C ALA A 157 4.81 -3.70 1.80
N TYR A 158 4.94 -3.79 3.12
CA TYR A 158 5.01 -2.61 3.98
C TYR A 158 6.28 -1.78 3.78
N ALA A 159 7.46 -2.41 3.78
CA ALA A 159 8.73 -1.70 3.69
C ALA A 159 8.88 -0.92 2.38
N HIS A 160 8.40 -1.50 1.28
CA HIS A 160 8.55 -0.97 -0.07
C HIS A 160 7.27 -0.28 -0.58
N GLN A 161 6.18 -0.31 0.21
CA GLN A 161 4.89 0.30 -0.14
C GLN A 161 4.39 -0.18 -1.51
N GLY A 162 4.21 -1.49 -1.65
CA GLY A 162 3.83 -2.12 -2.91
C GLY A 162 3.17 -3.49 -2.76
N VAL A 163 3.12 -4.23 -3.86
CA VAL A 163 2.43 -5.52 -3.95
C VAL A 163 3.40 -6.67 -3.67
N ALA A 164 3.02 -7.61 -2.81
CA ALA A 164 3.67 -8.90 -2.69
C ALA A 164 2.71 -10.01 -3.15
N VAL A 165 3.20 -10.92 -3.98
CA VAL A 165 2.43 -12.03 -4.56
C VAL A 165 3.09 -13.35 -4.18
N VAL A 166 2.29 -14.28 -3.68
CA VAL A 166 2.73 -15.63 -3.34
C VAL A 166 1.83 -16.64 -4.05
N GLN A 167 2.41 -17.42 -4.96
CA GLN A 167 1.75 -18.58 -5.57
C GLN A 167 1.88 -19.78 -4.63
N ILE A 168 0.77 -20.43 -4.29
CA ILE A 168 0.69 -21.49 -3.27
C ILE A 168 0.15 -22.77 -3.92
N PRO A 169 1.00 -23.77 -4.17
CA PRO A 169 0.54 -25.12 -4.52
C PRO A 169 -0.41 -25.65 -3.45
N VAL A 170 -1.60 -26.09 -3.88
CA VAL A 170 -2.73 -26.38 -2.99
C VAL A 170 -2.45 -27.48 -1.95
N ASP A 171 -1.48 -28.36 -2.20
CA ASP A 171 -1.11 -29.43 -1.27
C ASP A 171 -0.37 -28.90 -0.04
N LEU A 172 0.40 -27.82 -0.16
CA LEU A 172 1.25 -27.33 0.94
C LEU A 172 0.45 -26.95 2.20
N PRO A 173 -0.66 -26.18 2.13
CA PRO A 173 -1.39 -25.76 3.33
C PRO A 173 -2.04 -26.91 4.11
N TRP A 174 -2.26 -28.08 3.48
CA TRP A 174 -2.76 -29.29 4.15
C TRP A 174 -1.67 -30.18 4.75
N GLN A 175 -0.38 -29.86 4.56
CA GLN A 175 0.70 -30.61 5.18
C GLN A 175 0.88 -30.20 6.66
N GLN A 176 1.24 -31.17 7.49
CA GLN A 176 1.59 -30.96 8.89
C GLN A 176 3.01 -30.41 8.99
N ILE A 177 3.19 -29.38 9.82
CA ILE A 177 4.48 -28.77 10.15
C ILE A 177 4.65 -28.72 11.68
N PRO A 178 5.87 -28.66 12.22
CA PRO A 178 6.07 -28.50 13.66
C PRO A 178 5.41 -27.22 14.19
N ALA A 179 4.66 -27.32 15.28
CA ALA A 179 3.86 -26.21 15.79
C ALA A 179 4.71 -25.07 16.37
N GLU A 180 5.92 -25.37 16.83
CA GLU A 180 6.88 -24.45 17.45
C GLU A 180 7.83 -23.74 16.48
N ASP A 181 7.92 -24.17 15.21
CA ASP A 181 8.98 -23.73 14.30
C ASP A 181 8.60 -22.51 13.43
N TRP A 182 7.33 -22.09 13.44
CA TRP A 182 6.87 -20.90 12.72
C TRP A 182 6.70 -19.70 13.65
N TYR A 183 6.85 -18.50 13.09
CA TYR A 183 6.64 -17.24 13.81
C TYR A 183 6.09 -16.16 12.86
N ALA A 184 5.61 -15.05 13.42
CA ALA A 184 5.30 -13.84 12.68
C ALA A 184 6.14 -12.68 13.24
N SER A 185 6.71 -11.85 12.36
CA SER A 185 7.55 -10.71 12.72
C SER A 185 6.76 -9.41 12.95
N ALA A 186 5.42 -9.49 12.97
CA ALA A 186 4.53 -8.35 13.21
C ALA A 186 4.87 -7.57 14.50
N ASN A 187 5.33 -8.25 15.55
CA ASN A 187 5.76 -7.63 16.82
C ASN A 187 7.00 -6.72 16.68
N SER A 188 7.76 -6.88 15.60
CA SER A 188 8.99 -6.14 15.29
C SER A 188 8.75 -5.05 14.24
N TYR A 189 7.51 -4.94 13.74
CA TYR A 189 7.17 -3.93 12.73
C TYR A 189 7.34 -2.52 13.29
N GLN A 190 7.99 -1.67 12.52
CA GLN A 190 8.13 -0.24 12.79
C GLN A 190 7.92 0.53 11.49
N THR A 191 7.20 1.65 11.57
CA THR A 191 7.12 2.57 10.42
C THR A 191 8.48 3.25 10.19
N PRO A 192 8.86 3.57 8.94
CA PRO A 192 10.11 4.26 8.65
C PRO A 192 10.26 5.54 9.49
N LEU A 193 11.47 5.74 10.04
CA LEU A 193 11.79 6.96 10.79
C LEU A 193 11.58 8.21 9.93
N LEU A 194 11.03 9.25 10.54
CA LEU A 194 10.91 10.56 9.92
C LEU A 194 12.22 11.32 10.14
N PRO A 195 12.95 11.72 9.07
CA PRO A 195 14.15 12.51 9.23
C PRO A 195 13.80 13.92 9.71
N GLU A 196 14.60 14.47 10.62
CA GLU A 196 14.50 15.87 11.02
C GLU A 196 14.98 16.78 9.87
N PRO A 197 14.34 17.94 9.64
CA PRO A 197 14.75 18.85 8.59
C PRO A 197 16.05 19.58 8.97
N ASP A 198 16.98 19.71 8.02
CA ASP A 198 18.17 20.56 8.19
C ASP A 198 17.76 22.03 8.42
N VAL A 199 18.06 22.55 9.60
CA VAL A 199 17.71 23.92 10.02
C VAL A 199 18.22 24.94 9.01
N GLN A 200 19.43 24.79 8.48
CA GLN A 200 19.97 25.76 7.52
C GLN A 200 19.23 25.71 6.18
N ALA A 201 18.88 24.52 5.70
CA ALA A 201 18.06 24.36 4.50
C ALA A 201 16.68 25.00 4.69
N VAL A 202 16.05 24.80 5.84
CA VAL A 202 14.76 25.43 6.18
C VAL A 202 14.90 26.95 6.22
N THR A 203 15.95 27.51 6.83
CA THR A 203 16.18 28.96 6.85
C THR A 203 16.35 29.52 5.44
N ARG A 204 17.19 28.91 4.59
CA ARG A 204 17.38 29.34 3.20
C ARG A 204 16.08 29.29 2.40
N LEU A 205 15.26 28.29 2.65
CA LEU A 205 13.96 28.12 2.02
C LEU A 205 12.98 29.21 2.43
N THR A 206 12.88 29.48 3.73
CA THR A 206 12.03 30.54 4.29
C THR A 206 12.42 31.91 3.72
N GLN A 207 13.73 32.23 3.68
CA GLN A 207 14.22 33.48 3.07
C GLN A 207 13.81 33.59 1.60
N THR A 208 13.91 32.50 0.84
CA THR A 208 13.54 32.48 -0.57
C THR A 208 12.03 32.64 -0.77
N LEU A 209 11.23 32.02 0.11
CA LEU A 209 9.77 32.12 0.08
C LEU A 209 9.30 33.54 0.40
N LEU A 210 9.91 34.20 1.38
CA LEU A 210 9.58 35.56 1.78
C LEU A 210 10.01 36.61 0.75
N ALA A 211 11.09 36.37 0.00
CA ALA A 211 11.56 37.26 -1.05
C ALA A 211 10.76 37.13 -2.37
N ALA A 212 9.83 36.18 -2.46
CA ALA A 212 9.07 35.95 -3.68
C ALA A 212 7.96 36.99 -3.87
N GLU A 213 7.86 37.57 -5.07
CA GLU A 213 6.80 38.53 -5.40
C GLU A 213 5.41 37.89 -5.52
N ARG A 214 5.38 36.63 -6.01
CA ARG A 214 4.16 35.86 -6.31
C ARG A 214 4.32 34.41 -5.81
N PRO A 215 4.42 34.18 -4.50
CA PRO A 215 4.62 32.85 -3.94
C PRO A 215 3.36 31.98 -4.05
N LEU A 216 3.57 30.67 -4.08
CA LEU A 216 2.50 29.68 -4.03
C LEU A 216 3.01 28.42 -3.32
N ILE A 217 2.19 27.88 -2.41
CA ILE A 217 2.45 26.58 -1.79
C ILE A 217 1.61 25.55 -2.54
N TYR A 218 2.28 24.57 -3.12
CA TYR A 218 1.64 23.48 -3.87
C TYR A 218 1.96 22.15 -3.19
N TYR A 219 0.93 21.51 -2.61
CA TYR A 219 1.08 20.31 -1.80
C TYR A 219 0.37 19.07 -2.37
N GLY A 220 0.94 17.90 -2.13
CA GLY A 220 0.30 16.60 -2.38
C GLY A 220 -0.11 15.85 -1.10
N ILE A 221 -0.48 14.57 -1.24
CA ILE A 221 -0.94 13.72 -0.12
C ILE A 221 0.15 13.45 0.93
N GLY A 222 1.43 13.66 0.59
CA GLY A 222 2.52 13.65 1.55
C GLY A 222 2.36 14.69 2.67
N ALA A 223 1.57 15.75 2.45
CA ALA A 223 1.24 16.75 3.45
C ALA A 223 -0.02 16.41 4.27
N ARG A 224 -0.55 15.18 4.23
CA ARG A 224 -1.81 14.80 4.91
C ARG A 224 -1.82 15.06 6.42
N LYS A 225 -0.65 15.06 7.07
CA LYS A 225 -0.50 15.37 8.50
C LYS A 225 -0.23 16.86 8.78
N ALA A 226 -0.13 17.70 7.75
CA ALA A 226 0.32 19.09 7.84
C ALA A 226 -0.79 20.11 7.49
N GLY A 227 -2.06 19.72 7.55
CA GLY A 227 -3.18 20.58 7.13
C GLY A 227 -3.28 21.89 7.93
N LYS A 228 -3.04 21.83 9.24
CA LYS A 228 -3.09 23.00 10.14
C LYS A 228 -1.95 23.97 9.82
N GLU A 229 -0.75 23.43 9.64
CA GLU A 229 0.48 24.16 9.33
C GLU A 229 0.37 24.84 7.97
N LEU A 230 -0.17 24.14 6.95
CA LEU A 230 -0.42 24.71 5.62
C LEU A 230 -1.38 25.90 5.69
N GLU A 231 -2.51 25.76 6.38
CA GLU A 231 -3.49 26.83 6.52
C GLU A 231 -2.90 28.01 7.32
N GLN A 232 -2.17 27.75 8.41
CA GLN A 232 -1.54 28.79 9.21
C GLN A 232 -0.44 29.54 8.44
N LEU A 233 0.44 28.81 7.74
CA LEU A 233 1.49 29.42 6.92
C LEU A 233 0.91 30.31 5.82
N SER A 234 -0.16 29.83 5.18
CA SER A 234 -0.91 30.59 4.18
C SER A 234 -1.52 31.86 4.76
N LYS A 235 -2.16 31.79 5.93
CA LYS A 235 -2.74 32.96 6.61
C LYS A 235 -1.69 33.96 7.05
N THR A 236 -0.59 33.51 7.65
CA THR A 236 0.47 34.37 8.19
C THR A 236 1.16 35.12 7.07
N LEU A 237 1.70 34.37 6.10
CA LEU A 237 2.52 34.91 5.01
C LEU A 237 1.69 35.45 3.84
N LYS A 238 0.36 35.31 3.89
CA LYS A 238 -0.57 35.72 2.82
C LYS A 238 -0.26 35.01 1.48
N ILE A 239 0.16 33.75 1.55
CA ILE A 239 0.53 32.93 0.39
C ILE A 239 -0.63 32.00 0.04
N PRO A 240 -1.17 32.03 -1.20
CA PRO A 240 -2.23 31.11 -1.60
C PRO A 240 -1.80 29.63 -1.56
N LEU A 241 -2.79 28.75 -1.47
CA LEU A 241 -2.60 27.29 -1.45
C LEU A 241 -3.16 26.65 -2.72
N MET A 242 -2.44 25.72 -3.31
CA MET A 242 -2.97 24.78 -4.30
C MET A 242 -2.58 23.35 -3.93
N SER A 243 -3.32 22.36 -4.41
CA SER A 243 -3.05 20.95 -4.08
C SER A 243 -3.14 20.05 -5.29
N THR A 244 -2.53 18.86 -5.22
CA THR A 244 -2.88 17.81 -6.18
C THR A 244 -4.35 17.45 -5.98
N TYR A 245 -4.98 16.85 -7.00
CA TYR A 245 -6.38 16.44 -6.88
C TYR A 245 -6.63 15.52 -5.67
N PRO A 246 -5.82 14.46 -5.42
CA PRO A 246 -6.01 13.60 -4.24
C PRO A 246 -5.79 14.28 -2.89
N ALA A 247 -5.15 15.45 -2.87
CA ALA A 247 -4.87 16.20 -1.65
C ALA A 247 -5.98 17.19 -1.25
N LYS A 248 -7.08 17.25 -2.03
CA LYS A 248 -8.28 18.01 -1.67
C LYS A 248 -8.82 17.54 -0.32
N GLY A 249 -9.15 18.48 0.57
CA GLY A 249 -9.65 18.20 1.91
C GLY A 249 -8.59 18.16 3.02
N ILE A 250 -7.29 18.09 2.71
CA ILE A 250 -6.21 18.24 3.71
C ILE A 250 -6.29 19.63 4.37
N VAL A 251 -6.54 20.65 3.57
CA VAL A 251 -7.03 21.96 4.02
C VAL A 251 -8.49 22.06 3.61
N ALA A 252 -9.33 22.63 4.47
CA ALA A 252 -10.77 22.71 4.24
C ALA A 252 -11.08 23.51 2.96
N ASP A 253 -11.97 22.99 2.11
CA ASP A 253 -12.33 23.64 0.83
C ASP A 253 -12.86 25.07 0.97
N ARG A 254 -13.48 25.38 2.11
CA ARG A 254 -13.97 26.72 2.43
C ARG A 254 -12.86 27.74 2.68
N TYR A 255 -11.60 27.30 2.79
CA TYR A 255 -10.48 28.19 3.03
C TYR A 255 -10.33 29.20 1.87
N PRO A 256 -10.49 30.52 2.11
CA PRO A 256 -10.64 31.48 1.02
C PRO A 256 -9.44 31.58 0.07
N ALA A 257 -8.24 31.20 0.52
CA ALA A 257 -7.00 31.22 -0.24
C ALA A 257 -6.62 29.87 -0.88
N TYR A 258 -7.48 28.84 -0.76
CA TYR A 258 -7.31 27.59 -1.49
C TYR A 258 -7.79 27.74 -2.94
N LEU A 259 -6.93 27.37 -3.88
CA LEU A 259 -7.12 27.56 -5.32
C LEU A 259 -7.63 26.30 -6.05
N GLY A 260 -7.65 25.16 -5.37
CA GLY A 260 -7.93 23.85 -5.96
C GLY A 260 -6.69 23.22 -6.63
N SER A 261 -6.95 22.30 -7.56
CA SER A 261 -5.94 21.58 -8.33
C SER A 261 -5.74 22.14 -9.75
N ALA A 262 -4.61 21.80 -10.36
CA ALA A 262 -4.24 22.21 -11.71
C ALA A 262 -4.50 21.13 -12.78
N ASN A 263 -4.16 21.44 -14.03
CA ASN A 263 -4.30 20.59 -15.22
C ASN A 263 -5.77 20.33 -15.62
N ARG A 264 -6.20 19.07 -15.78
CA ARG A 264 -7.53 18.69 -16.31
C ARG A 264 -8.56 18.47 -15.21
N VAL A 265 -8.23 17.68 -14.19
CA VAL A 265 -9.05 17.52 -12.98
C VAL A 265 -8.73 18.70 -12.06
N ALA A 266 -9.33 19.85 -12.37
CA ALA A 266 -8.88 21.17 -11.90
C ALA A 266 -10.05 22.11 -11.56
N GLN A 267 -9.75 23.18 -10.83
CA GLN A 267 -10.73 24.25 -10.55
C GLN A 267 -10.43 25.52 -11.35
N ASN A 268 -11.41 25.93 -12.16
CA ASN A 268 -11.22 26.96 -13.19
C ASN A 268 -11.25 28.40 -12.62
N ARG A 269 -11.84 28.60 -11.43
CA ARG A 269 -12.16 29.95 -10.90
C ARG A 269 -10.94 30.85 -10.67
N ARG A 270 -9.71 30.32 -10.55
CA ARG A 270 -8.47 31.11 -10.33
C ARG A 270 -7.25 30.72 -11.17
N MET A 271 -7.34 29.68 -12.00
CA MET A 271 -6.26 29.23 -12.91
C MET A 271 -5.83 30.28 -13.96
N ARG A 272 -6.67 31.30 -14.25
CA ARG A 272 -6.30 32.41 -15.14
C ARG A 272 -5.16 33.27 -14.60
N HIS A 273 -4.96 33.30 -13.28
CA HIS A 273 -3.80 33.98 -12.70
C HIS A 273 -2.53 33.19 -13.02
N LEU A 274 -2.51 31.86 -12.82
CA LEU A 274 -1.37 30.99 -13.13
C LEU A 274 -0.84 31.12 -14.57
N ARG A 275 -1.72 31.31 -15.57
CA ARG A 275 -1.33 31.46 -16.99
C ARG A 275 -0.69 32.81 -17.35
N LYS A 276 -0.89 33.88 -16.56
CA LYS A 276 -0.33 35.22 -16.80
C LYS A 276 0.94 35.51 -15.99
N LEU A 277 1.43 34.54 -15.22
CA LEU A 277 2.47 34.76 -14.21
C LEU A 277 3.82 34.27 -14.73
N THR A 278 4.72 35.23 -14.97
CA THR A 278 6.03 35.05 -15.61
C THR A 278 7.11 34.47 -14.68
N LEU A 279 6.91 34.51 -13.35
CA LEU A 279 7.82 33.98 -12.34
C LEU A 279 7.01 33.49 -11.13
N PHE A 280 7.15 32.21 -10.76
CA PHE A 280 6.73 31.66 -9.46
C PHE A 280 7.96 31.13 -8.74
N TYR A 281 8.08 31.42 -7.45
CA TYR A 281 8.81 30.57 -6.52
C TYR A 281 7.78 29.59 -5.94
N LEU A 282 7.79 28.38 -6.49
CA LEU A 282 6.88 27.31 -6.10
C LEU A 282 7.49 26.54 -4.94
N LEU A 283 6.87 26.61 -3.77
CA LEU A 283 7.19 25.68 -2.70
C LEU A 283 6.40 24.39 -2.95
N VAL A 284 7.08 23.42 -3.55
CA VAL A 284 6.50 22.09 -3.81
C VAL A 284 6.71 21.23 -2.57
N ILE A 285 5.64 20.96 -1.84
CA ILE A 285 5.64 19.97 -0.76
C ILE A 285 5.03 18.69 -1.32
N ILE A 286 5.91 17.82 -1.80
CA ILE A 286 5.65 16.45 -2.27
C ILE A 286 4.66 16.39 -3.44
N ILE A 287 5.20 16.49 -4.66
CA ILE A 287 4.53 16.15 -5.90
C ILE A 287 5.50 15.29 -6.73
N ARG A 288 5.02 14.16 -7.28
CA ARG A 288 5.71 13.45 -8.37
C ARG A 288 5.67 14.37 -9.59
N LEU A 289 6.82 14.95 -9.96
CA LEU A 289 6.93 15.96 -11.01
C LEU A 289 6.37 15.42 -12.34
N GLN A 290 5.26 15.99 -12.82
CA GLN A 290 4.94 15.95 -14.25
C GLN A 290 5.28 17.31 -14.87
N LYS A 291 6.01 17.26 -16.00
CA LYS A 291 6.64 18.35 -16.76
C LYS A 291 6.06 19.76 -16.47
N PHE A 292 6.87 20.62 -15.88
CA PHE A 292 6.61 22.06 -15.77
C PHE A 292 7.21 22.81 -16.97
N PRO A 293 6.62 23.93 -17.41
CA PRO A 293 7.19 24.77 -18.46
C PRO A 293 8.54 25.38 -18.00
N LYS A 294 9.50 25.49 -18.92
CA LYS A 294 10.91 25.90 -18.72
C LYS A 294 11.14 27.28 -18.05
N ARG A 295 10.07 28.03 -17.72
CA ARG A 295 10.13 29.40 -17.18
C ARG A 295 9.93 29.49 -15.66
N LEU A 296 9.77 28.38 -14.94
CA LEU A 296 9.65 28.37 -13.47
C LEU A 296 11.00 28.09 -12.78
N LYS A 297 11.36 28.90 -11.78
CA LYS A 297 12.38 28.53 -10.77
C LYS A 297 11.70 27.64 -9.73
N ILE A 298 11.86 26.33 -9.86
CA ILE A 298 11.27 25.35 -8.94
C ILE A 298 12.32 24.99 -7.88
N ARG A 299 12.01 25.19 -6.60
CA ARG A 299 12.74 24.55 -5.51
C ARG A 299 11.85 23.43 -4.96
N VAL A 300 12.24 22.20 -5.27
CA VAL A 300 11.56 21.00 -4.81
C VAL A 300 12.10 20.64 -3.43
N ILE A 301 11.21 20.49 -2.46
CA ILE A 301 11.52 19.71 -1.27
C ILE A 301 11.05 18.29 -1.58
N SER A 302 12.00 17.39 -1.80
CA SER A 302 11.72 15.96 -1.94
C SER A 302 12.58 15.18 -0.97
N TYR A 303 12.17 15.12 0.30
CA TYR A 303 12.41 14.02 1.23
C TYR A 303 11.23 13.99 2.22
N LYS A 304 10.80 12.79 2.62
CA LYS A 304 9.64 12.50 3.48
C LYS A 304 9.41 13.56 4.57
N LEU A 305 8.32 14.33 4.43
CA LEU A 305 7.68 15.25 5.36
C LEU A 305 8.59 16.26 6.10
N ILE A 306 8.54 17.52 5.65
CA ILE A 306 8.83 18.67 6.53
C ILE A 306 7.52 19.07 7.20
N LEU A 307 7.38 18.76 8.48
CA LEU A 307 6.40 19.38 9.37
C LEU A 307 7.10 20.55 10.06
N ILE A 308 6.71 21.78 9.73
CA ILE A 308 7.18 22.97 10.45
C ILE A 308 6.30 23.11 11.70
N GLN A 309 6.83 22.73 12.86
CA GLN A 309 6.24 23.10 14.14
C GLN A 309 6.63 24.56 14.41
N LEU A 310 5.70 25.48 14.16
CA LEU A 310 5.86 26.88 14.57
C LEU A 310 5.58 26.95 16.07
N SER A 311 6.60 27.29 16.87
CA SER A 311 6.46 27.73 18.26
C SER A 311 6.02 29.19 18.33
#